data_AF-X1APX6-F1
#
_entry.id   AF-X1APX6-F1
#
_cell.length_a   1.000
_cell.length_b   1.000
_cell.length_c   1.000
_cell.angle_alpha   90.00
_cell.angle_beta   90.00
_cell.angle_gamma   90.00
#
_symmetry.space_group_name_H-M   'P 1'
#
loop_
_entity.id
_entity.type
_entity.pdbx_description
1 polymer ?
#
loop_
_entity_poly.entity_id
_entity_poly.type
_entity_poly.pdbx_seq_one_letter_code
_entity_poly.pdbx_strand_id
1 'polypeptide(L)'
;MQHRSGLIRFPIWWEDDVHAKWGFEFELNLLQNDLQIPGLKIFNIHPLNFMLNVPSKEYYEKYKHLRTEENIPEQYWYNYHRTKKVKGEQEFLFELISHLKQTKAKIMYLNEVYTNVMQGTL
;
A
#
# COMPACT_ATOMS: atom_id res chain seq x y z
N MET A 1 16.04 -1.23 17.89
CA MET A 1 15.49 -0.50 19.05
C MET A 1 14.47 -1.43 19.71
N GLN A 2 14.78 -2.01 20.87
CA GLN A 2 13.87 -2.92 21.58
C GLN A 2 12.93 -2.09 22.45
N HIS A 3 11.62 -2.32 22.35
CA HIS A 3 10.68 -1.74 23.30
C HIS A 3 10.90 -2.35 24.68
N ARG A 4 10.55 -1.63 25.77
CA ARG A 4 10.66 -2.14 27.15
C ARG A 4 9.96 -3.48 27.37
N SER A 5 8.94 -3.80 26.56
CA SER A 5 8.25 -5.09 26.59
C SER A 5 9.00 -6.23 25.90
N GLY A 6 10.19 -6.00 25.34
CA GLY A 6 10.91 -6.96 24.50
C GLY A 6 10.38 -7.07 23.07
N LEU A 7 9.34 -6.30 22.70
CA LEU A 7 8.79 -6.35 21.34
C LEU A 7 9.69 -5.60 20.35
N ILE A 8 9.86 -6.22 19.18
CA ILE A 8 10.43 -5.57 17.99
C ILE A 8 9.32 -4.75 17.35
N ARG A 9 9.63 -3.49 17.05
CA ARG A 9 8.69 -2.57 16.40
C ARG A 9 9.20 -2.19 15.02
N PHE A 10 8.29 -2.26 14.08
CA PHE A 10 8.47 -1.94 12.68
C PHE A 10 7.53 -0.78 12.35
N PRO A 11 8.03 0.47 12.29
CA PRO A 11 7.17 1.61 12.01
C PRO A 11 6.66 1.53 10.57
N ILE A 12 5.35 1.70 10.40
CA ILE A 12 4.74 1.86 9.08
C ILE A 12 5.24 3.19 8.51
N TRP A 13 5.80 3.14 7.30
CA TRP A 13 6.30 4.32 6.60
C TRP A 13 5.22 4.93 5.71
N TRP A 14 4.41 4.09 5.06
CA TRP A 14 3.32 4.52 4.20
C TRP A 14 2.13 3.58 4.32
N GLU A 15 0.93 4.14 4.21
CA GLU A 15 -0.33 3.42 4.33
C GLU A 15 -1.36 4.03 3.36
N ASP A 16 -2.02 3.17 2.61
CA ASP A 16 -2.94 3.50 1.51
C ASP A 16 -4.18 4.27 1.96
N ASP A 17 -4.85 3.84 3.03
CA ASP A 17 -6.07 4.49 3.50
C ASP A 17 -5.77 5.87 4.14
N VAL A 18 -4.62 6.01 4.80
CA VAL A 18 -4.11 7.30 5.30
C VAL A 18 -3.78 8.23 4.13
N HIS A 19 -3.09 7.74 3.10
CA HIS A 19 -2.76 8.50 1.89
C HIS A 19 -4.02 9.03 1.21
N ALA A 20 -5.01 8.16 0.98
CA ALA A 20 -6.30 8.53 0.42
C ALA A 20 -7.08 9.49 1.33
N LYS A 21 -7.05 9.30 2.66
CA LYS A 21 -7.73 10.15 3.64
C LYS A 21 -7.18 11.58 3.66
N TRP A 22 -5.90 11.76 3.39
CA TRP A 22 -5.27 13.09 3.29
C TRP A 22 -5.44 13.74 1.92
N GLY A 23 -6.11 13.06 0.97
CA GLY A 23 -6.37 13.59 -0.36
C GLY A 23 -5.12 13.67 -1.23
N PHE A 24 -4.11 12.86 -0.94
CA PHE A 24 -2.92 12.79 -1.77
C PHE A 24 -3.18 12.02 -3.06
N GLU A 25 -2.57 12.50 -4.13
CA GLU A 25 -2.61 11.81 -5.42
C GLU A 25 -1.73 10.56 -5.37
N PHE A 26 -2.16 9.51 -6.07
CA PHE A 26 -1.45 8.24 -6.16
C PHE A 26 -0.32 8.32 -7.20
N GLU A 27 0.58 9.29 -7.05
CA GLU A 27 1.66 9.57 -7.98
C GLU A 27 3.04 9.23 -7.40
N LEU A 28 3.79 8.36 -8.08
CA LEU A 28 5.07 7.85 -7.58
C LEU A 28 6.13 8.95 -7.42
N ASN A 29 6.12 9.97 -8.27
CA ASN A 29 7.05 11.10 -8.21
C ASN A 29 6.98 11.86 -6.87
N LEU A 30 5.83 11.85 -6.18
CA LEU A 30 5.66 12.48 -4.88
C LEU A 30 6.46 11.77 -3.78
N LEU A 31 6.74 10.48 -3.94
CA LEU A 31 7.49 9.67 -2.98
C LEU A 31 8.94 9.42 -3.40
N GLN A 32 9.32 9.80 -4.62
CA GLN A 32 10.58 9.38 -5.23
C GLN A 32 11.81 9.80 -4.42
N ASN A 33 11.80 11.00 -3.85
CA ASN A 33 12.90 11.48 -2.99
C ASN A 33 12.99 10.66 -1.70
N ASP A 34 11.85 10.40 -1.05
CA ASP A 34 11.82 9.66 0.21
C ASP A 34 12.16 8.18 0.02
N LEU A 35 11.81 7.59 -1.12
CA LEU A 35 12.18 6.22 -1.50
C LEU A 35 13.71 6.02 -1.53
N GLN A 36 14.46 7.07 -1.86
CA GLN A 36 15.94 7.04 -1.93
C GLN A 36 16.62 7.21 -0.57
N ILE A 37 15.92 7.71 0.45
CA ILE A 37 16.49 7.89 1.79
C ILE A 37 16.81 6.51 2.40
N PRO A 38 18.04 6.22 2.83
CA PRO A 38 18.37 4.92 3.42
C PRO A 38 17.49 4.58 4.63
N GLY A 39 16.99 3.34 4.67
CA GLY A 39 16.16 2.86 5.77
C GLY A 39 15.11 1.85 5.34
N LEU A 40 14.60 1.09 6.31
CA LEU A 40 13.50 0.16 6.13
C LEU A 40 12.19 0.93 5.89
N LYS A 41 11.56 0.70 4.74
CA LYS A 41 10.28 1.32 4.36
C LYS A 41 9.20 0.25 4.36
N ILE A 42 8.27 0.36 5.29
CA ILE A 42 7.16 -0.59 5.46
C ILE A 42 5.90 0.03 4.89
N PHE A 43 5.34 -0.64 3.90
CA PHE A 43 4.08 -0.27 3.26
C PHE A 43 2.96 -1.12 3.85
N ASN A 44 1.90 -0.46 4.32
CA ASN A 44 0.66 -1.12 4.71
C ASN A 44 -0.38 -0.96 3.59
N ILE A 45 -0.94 -2.08 3.12
CA ILE A 45 -1.84 -2.12 1.96
C ILE A 45 -3.09 -2.90 2.36
N HIS A 46 -4.27 -2.32 2.12
CA HIS A 46 -5.53 -2.98 2.38
C HIS A 46 -6.06 -3.69 1.12
N PRO A 47 -6.28 -5.03 1.15
CA PRO A 47 -6.71 -5.78 -0.03
C PRO A 47 -7.97 -5.23 -0.72
N LEU A 48 -8.92 -4.69 0.06
CA LEU A 48 -10.13 -4.09 -0.50
C LEU A 48 -9.83 -2.83 -1.31
N ASN A 49 -8.94 -1.96 -0.82
CA ASN A 49 -8.64 -0.71 -1.49
C ASN A 49 -7.86 -0.96 -2.78
N PHE A 50 -6.89 -1.88 -2.72
CA PHE A 50 -6.21 -2.41 -3.90
C PHE A 50 -7.18 -3.04 -4.90
N MET A 51 -8.11 -3.89 -4.45
CA MET A 51 -9.09 -4.53 -5.33
C MET A 51 -10.03 -3.53 -5.98
N LEU A 52 -10.33 -2.42 -5.31
CA LEU A 52 -11.23 -1.36 -5.79
C LEU A 52 -10.50 -0.18 -6.45
N ASN A 53 -9.16 -0.23 -6.55
CA ASN A 53 -8.31 0.81 -7.11
C ASN A 53 -8.71 2.18 -6.56
N VAL A 54 -8.83 2.26 -5.23
CA VAL A 54 -9.37 3.44 -4.54
C VAL A 54 -8.51 4.66 -4.91
N PRO A 55 -9.09 5.70 -5.55
CA PRO A 55 -8.37 6.93 -5.88
C PRO A 55 -8.55 8.03 -4.82
N SER A 56 -9.55 7.90 -3.94
CA SER A 56 -9.87 8.90 -2.92
C SER A 56 -10.69 8.33 -1.77
N LYS A 57 -10.76 9.06 -0.67
CA LYS A 57 -11.61 8.73 0.48
C LYS A 57 -13.09 8.67 0.12
N GLU A 58 -13.60 9.58 -0.71
CA GLU A 58 -15.02 9.62 -1.12
C GLU A 58 -15.39 8.36 -1.88
N TYR A 59 -14.47 7.88 -2.74
CA TYR A 59 -14.64 6.63 -3.44
C TYR A 59 -14.68 5.45 -2.46
N TYR A 60 -13.74 5.38 -1.52
CA TYR A 60 -13.75 4.35 -0.48
C TYR A 60 -15.07 4.34 0.30
N GLU A 61 -15.51 5.49 0.82
CA GLU A 61 -16.76 5.59 1.60
C GLU A 61 -17.99 5.11 0.82
N LYS A 62 -18.02 5.39 -0.49
CA LYS A 62 -19.09 4.93 -1.38
C LYS A 62 -19.12 3.41 -1.53
N TYR A 63 -17.96 2.74 -1.55
CA TYR A 63 -17.85 1.32 -1.92
C TYR A 63 -17.38 0.39 -0.78
N LYS A 64 -17.08 0.90 0.42
CA LYS A 64 -16.60 0.09 1.56
C LYS A 64 -17.58 -1.00 2.01
N HIS A 65 -18.88 -0.84 1.72
CA HIS A 65 -19.91 -1.83 2.02
C HIS A 65 -19.68 -3.16 1.26
N LEU A 66 -18.99 -3.11 0.11
CA LEU A 66 -18.63 -4.30 -0.66
C LEU A 66 -17.71 -5.28 0.11
N ARG A 67 -17.12 -4.87 1.24
CA ARG A 67 -16.31 -5.75 2.10
C ARG A 67 -17.09 -6.94 2.67
N THR A 68 -18.39 -6.77 2.87
CA THR A 68 -19.27 -7.77 3.52
C THR A 68 -20.27 -8.38 2.55
N GLU A 69 -20.25 -7.99 1.28
CA GLU A 69 -21.15 -8.52 0.26
C GLU A 69 -20.64 -9.87 -0.22
N GLU A 70 -21.43 -10.93 -0.03
CA GLU A 70 -21.10 -12.27 -0.52
C GLU A 70 -21.10 -12.33 -2.06
N ASN A 71 -21.90 -11.46 -2.70
CA ASN A 71 -21.99 -11.34 -4.15
C ASN A 71 -21.88 -9.87 -4.54
N ILE A 72 -20.65 -9.42 -4.86
CA ILE A 72 -20.45 -8.09 -5.45
C ILE A 72 -21.08 -8.11 -6.86
N PRO A 73 -22.16 -7.34 -7.10
CA PRO A 73 -22.82 -7.39 -8.41
C PRO A 73 -21.88 -6.98 -9.54
N GLU A 74 -21.99 -7.60 -10.71
CA GLU A 74 -21.09 -7.40 -11.86
C GLU A 74 -21.00 -5.92 -12.29
N GLN A 75 -22.07 -5.14 -12.11
CA GLN A 75 -22.08 -3.70 -12.39
C GLN A 75 -21.09 -2.89 -11.53
N TYR A 76 -20.70 -3.38 -10.34
CA TYR A 76 -19.67 -2.73 -9.53
C TYR A 76 -18.28 -3.00 -10.09
N TRP A 77 -18.03 -4.19 -10.62
CA TRP A 77 -16.81 -4.50 -11.39
C TRP A 77 -16.75 -3.68 -12.68
N TYR A 78 -17.89 -3.47 -13.35
CA TYR A 78 -17.98 -2.60 -14.52
C TYR A 78 -17.67 -1.12 -14.19
N ASN A 79 -18.14 -0.60 -13.04
CA ASN A 79 -17.82 0.75 -12.58
C ASN A 79 -16.39 0.89 -12.06
N TYR A 80 -15.84 -0.16 -11.45
CA TYR A 80 -14.43 -0.31 -11.11
C TYR A 80 -13.53 -0.28 -12.36
N HIS A 81 -13.96 -0.86 -13.47
CA HIS A 81 -13.23 -0.73 -14.75
C HIS A 81 -13.32 0.68 -15.36
N ARG A 82 -14.35 1.46 -15.04
CA ARG A 82 -14.46 2.87 -15.46
C ARG A 82 -13.61 3.83 -14.65
N THR A 83 -13.25 3.50 -13.39
CA THR A 83 -12.29 4.30 -12.61
C THR A 83 -10.85 4.17 -13.08
N LYS A 84 -10.55 3.29 -14.05
CA LYS A 84 -9.28 3.34 -14.81
C LYS A 84 -8.98 4.67 -15.54
N LYS A 85 -9.89 5.66 -15.47
CA LYS A 85 -9.60 7.03 -15.91
C LYS A 85 -8.84 7.86 -14.87
N VAL A 86 -8.81 7.44 -13.61
CA VAL A 86 -8.14 8.11 -12.50
C VAL A 86 -7.21 7.12 -11.83
N LYS A 87 -5.95 7.50 -11.70
CA LYS A 87 -4.94 6.69 -11.03
C LYS A 87 -5.35 6.47 -9.57
N GLY A 88 -5.34 5.22 -9.15
CA GLY A 88 -5.67 4.81 -7.79
C GLY A 88 -4.61 3.90 -7.21
N GLU A 89 -4.88 3.39 -6.03
CA GLU A 89 -3.93 2.59 -5.26
C GLU A 89 -3.36 1.39 -6.03
N GLN A 90 -4.17 0.68 -6.81
CA GLN A 90 -3.70 -0.51 -7.55
C GLN A 90 -2.66 -0.13 -8.60
N GLU A 91 -2.98 0.89 -9.40
CA GLU A 91 -2.08 1.36 -10.45
C GLU A 91 -0.78 1.91 -9.85
N PHE A 92 -0.89 2.67 -8.75
CA PHE A 92 0.26 3.16 -8.01
C PHE A 92 1.11 2.04 -7.42
N LEU A 93 0.51 1.00 -6.82
CA LEU A 93 1.26 -0.11 -6.26
C LEU A 93 1.98 -0.91 -7.34
N PHE A 94 1.36 -1.11 -8.51
CA PHE A 94 2.04 -1.72 -9.65
C PHE A 94 3.22 -0.88 -10.15
N GLU A 95 3.06 0.44 -10.22
CA GLU A 95 4.14 1.36 -10.61
C GLU A 95 5.28 1.34 -9.59
N LEU A 96 4.96 1.42 -8.29
CA LEU A 96 5.92 1.36 -7.19
C LEU A 96 6.72 0.05 -7.22
N ILE A 97 6.05 -1.10 -7.32
CA ILE A 97 6.73 -2.40 -7.37
C ILE A 97 7.62 -2.48 -8.61
N SER A 98 7.15 -1.98 -9.76
CA SER A 98 7.93 -1.96 -11.01
C SER A 98 9.18 -1.09 -10.87
N HIS A 99 9.04 0.10 -10.26
CA HIS A 99 10.14 1.00 -9.96
C HIS A 99 11.16 0.35 -9.01
N LEU A 100 10.72 -0.23 -7.90
CA LEU A 100 11.59 -0.87 -6.91
C LEU A 100 12.37 -2.07 -7.48
N LYS A 101 11.76 -2.81 -8.41
CA LYS A 101 12.45 -3.89 -9.15
C LYS A 101 13.55 -3.34 -10.05
N GLN A 102 13.35 -2.19 -10.68
CA GLN A 102 14.35 -1.55 -11.53
C GLN A 102 15.52 -0.96 -10.73
N THR A 103 15.26 -0.44 -9.52
CA THR A 103 16.29 0.13 -8.65
C THR A 103 17.12 -0.93 -7.89
N LYS A 104 16.89 -2.23 -8.15
CA LYS A 104 17.48 -3.36 -7.41
C LYS A 104 17.26 -3.26 -5.88
N ALA A 105 16.16 -2.63 -5.46
CA ALA A 105 15.82 -2.56 -4.05
C ALA A 105 15.51 -3.97 -3.50
N LYS A 106 15.94 -4.26 -2.27
CA LYS A 106 15.58 -5.50 -1.58
C LYS A 106 14.12 -5.38 -1.11
N ILE A 107 13.22 -6.12 -1.76
CA ILE A 107 11.81 -6.24 -1.37
C ILE A 107 11.67 -7.47 -0.48
N MET A 108 11.01 -7.32 0.66
CA MET A 108 10.80 -8.38 1.65
C MET A 108 9.36 -8.36 2.14
N TYR A 109 8.80 -9.53 2.43
CA TYR A 109 7.60 -9.67 3.25
C TYR A 109 7.92 -9.40 4.73
N LEU A 110 6.91 -9.00 5.51
CA LEU A 110 7.10 -8.65 6.92
C LEU A 110 7.67 -9.80 7.77
N ASN A 111 7.31 -11.05 7.46
CA ASN A 111 7.87 -12.24 8.13
C ASN A 111 9.36 -12.43 7.84
N GLU A 112 9.83 -12.08 6.63
CA GLU A 112 11.25 -12.12 6.27
C GLU A 112 12.01 -11.04 7.04
N VAL A 113 11.45 -9.83 7.16
CA VAL A 113 12.04 -8.75 7.97
C VAL A 113 12.20 -9.20 9.43
N TYR A 114 11.13 -9.77 10.01
CA TYR A 114 11.18 -10.29 11.38
C TYR A 114 12.25 -11.35 11.56
N THR A 115 12.30 -12.33 10.65
CA THR A 115 13.28 -13.42 10.67
C THR A 115 14.71 -12.88 10.59
N ASN A 116 14.98 -11.93 9.69
CA ASN A 116 16.30 -11.33 9.52
C ASN A 116 16.75 -10.54 10.76
N VAL A 117 15.84 -9.80 11.41
CA VAL A 117 16.16 -9.10 12.66
C VAL A 117 16.49 -10.09 13.78
N MET A 118 15.72 -11.18 13.92
CA MET A 118 15.98 -12.21 14.93
C MET A 118 17.31 -12.95 14.70
N GLN A 119 17.78 -13.02 13.46
CA GLN A 119 19.04 -13.66 13.08
C GLN A 119 20.22 -12.69 13.00
N GLY A 120 20.01 -11.38 13.12
CA GLY A 120 21.06 -10.37 12.96
C GLY A 120 21.54 -10.20 11.51
N THR A 121 20.68 -10.45 10.53
CA THR A 121 21.00 -10.46 9.08
C THR A 121 20.27 -9.38 8.28
N LEU A 122 19.69 -8.38 8.98
CA LEU A 122 19.02 -7.23 8.35
C LEU A 122 20.03 -6.16 7.93
#